data_AF-A0A8T7BG32-F1
#
_entry.id   AF-A0A8T7BG32-F1
#
_cell.length_a   1.000
_cell.length_b   1.000
_cell.length_c   1.000
_cell.angle_alpha   90.00
_cell.angle_beta   90.00
_cell.angle_gamma   90.00
#
_symmetry.space_group_name_H-M   'P 1'
#
loop_
_entity.id
_entity.type
_entity.pdbx_description
1 polymer ?
#
loop_
_entity_poly.entity_id
_entity_poly.type
_entity_poly.pdbx_seq_one_letter_code
_entity_poly.pdbx_strand_id
1 'polypeptide(L)' 'IEAELDKAVDTYRDKLLNDFPEFEGINTSIEHFSRILCDKLFTAIQPPAPGTLTIKLWENEDCWTSYKQEY' A
#
# COMPACT_ATOMS: atom_id res chain seq x y z
N ILE A 1 -10.85 -4.01 8.01
CA ILE A 1 -10.08 -2.94 7.33
C ILE A 1 -8.99 -2.43 8.27
N GLU A 2 -9.33 -1.82 9.41
CA GLU A 2 -8.36 -1.29 10.39
C GLU A 2 -7.28 -2.32 10.78
N ALA A 3 -7.70 -3.53 11.17
CA ALA A 3 -6.74 -4.59 11.52
C ALA A 3 -5.77 -4.99 10.39
N GLU A 4 -6.21 -4.93 9.12
CA GLU A 4 -5.32 -5.23 7.99
C GLU A 4 -4.40 -4.06 7.65
N LEU A 5 -4.86 -2.83 7.90
CA LEU A 5 -4.04 -1.64 7.79
C LEU A 5 -2.94 -1.63 8.86
N ASP A 6 -3.27 -1.95 10.11
CA ASP A 6 -2.31 -2.03 11.21
C ASP A 6 -1.23 -3.09 10.93
N LYS A 7 -1.63 -4.28 10.46
CA LYS A 7 -0.68 -5.31 10.02
C LYS A 7 0.22 -4.84 8.90
N ALA A 8 -0.31 -4.08 7.93
CA ALA A 8 0.51 -3.53 6.86
C ALA A 8 1.52 -2.51 7.41
N VAL A 9 1.09 -1.61 8.30
CA VAL A 9 1.99 -0.66 8.98
C VAL A 9 3.08 -1.40 9.74
N ASP A 10 2.74 -2.40 10.55
CA ASP A 10 3.71 -3.21 11.31
C ASP A 10 4.67 -3.99 10.41
N THR A 11 4.21 -4.37 9.21
CA THR A 11 5.05 -5.07 8.24
C THR A 11 6.19 -4.19 7.76
N TYR A 12 5.93 -2.92 7.43
CA TYR A 12 6.91 -2.00 6.83
C TYR A 12 7.59 -1.04 7.81
N ARG A 13 7.03 -0.86 9.01
CA ARG A 13 7.58 0.03 10.05
C ARG A 13 9.02 -0.34 10.38
N ASP A 14 9.86 0.69 10.50
CA ASP A 14 11.28 0.61 10.86
C ASP A 14 12.12 -0.32 9.96
N LYS A 15 11.69 -0.51 8.70
CA LYS A 15 12.38 -1.34 7.70
C LYS A 15 12.59 -0.57 6.41
N LEU A 16 13.61 -0.96 5.65
CA LEU A 16 13.83 -0.41 4.32
C LEU A 16 12.91 -1.13 3.33
N LEU A 17 12.17 -0.37 2.52
CA LEU A 17 11.31 -0.94 1.48
C LEU A 17 12.10 -1.82 0.48
N ASN A 18 13.36 -1.46 0.20
CA ASN A 18 14.27 -2.24 -0.65
C ASN A 18 14.55 -3.66 -0.15
N ASP A 19 14.35 -3.94 1.13
CA ASP A 19 14.61 -5.27 1.70
C ASP A 19 13.44 -6.24 1.44
N PHE A 20 12.32 -5.75 0.91
CA PHE A 20 11.15 -6.57 0.63
C PHE A 20 11.16 -7.04 -0.83
N PRO A 21 10.81 -8.32 -1.09
CA PRO A 21 10.86 -8.90 -2.44
C PRO A 21 9.92 -8.22 -3.44
N GLU A 22 8.81 -7.64 -2.97
CA GLU A 22 7.90 -6.84 -3.80
C GLU A 22 8.52 -5.56 -4.37
N PHE A 23 9.67 -5.11 -3.87
CA PHE A 23 10.43 -3.97 -4.42
C PHE A 23 11.67 -4.41 -5.21
N GLU A 24 11.93 -5.72 -5.35
CA GLU A 24 13.09 -6.20 -6.07
C GLU A 24 13.00 -5.86 -7.57
N GLY A 25 14.04 -5.20 -8.11
CA GLY A 25 14.11 -4.86 -9.53
C GLY A 25 13.17 -3.73 -9.96
N ILE A 26 12.48 -3.07 -9.04
CA ILE A 26 11.65 -1.89 -9.31
C ILE A 26 12.18 -0.66 -8.55
N ASN A 27 11.86 0.53 -9.05
CA ASN A 27 12.18 1.76 -8.31
C ASN A 27 11.32 1.82 -7.03
N THR A 28 11.96 1.95 -5.88
CA THR A 28 11.32 2.00 -4.57
C THR A 28 10.78 3.40 -4.28
N SER A 29 9.78 3.79 -5.06
CA SER A 29 9.09 5.08 -4.94
C SER A 29 7.78 4.92 -4.18
N ILE A 30 7.28 6.03 -3.63
CA ILE A 30 6.01 6.03 -2.90
C ILE A 30 4.83 5.68 -3.82
N GLU A 31 4.91 5.99 -5.12
CA GLU A 31 3.90 5.60 -6.11
C GLU A 31 3.82 4.09 -6.26
N HIS A 32 4.95 3.41 -6.46
CA HIS A 32 4.97 1.95 -6.51
C HIS A 32 4.53 1.33 -5.20
N PHE A 33 4.94 1.90 -4.07
CA PHE A 33 4.49 1.44 -2.76
C PHE A 33 2.97 1.55 -2.60
N SER A 34 2.36 2.67 -3.01
CA SER A 34 0.90 2.86 -2.90
C SER A 34 0.11 1.83 -3.69
N ARG A 35 0.62 1.40 -4.84
CA ARG A 35 0.03 0.31 -5.64
C ARG A 35 0.17 -1.04 -4.96
N ILE A 36 1.38 -1.39 -4.52
CA ILE A 36 1.64 -2.66 -3.80
C ILE A 36 0.76 -2.78 -2.57
N LEU A 37 0.65 -1.70 -1.79
CA LEU A 37 -0.16 -1.66 -0.59
C LEU A 37 -1.66 -1.82 -0.91
N CYS A 38 -2.13 -1.24 -2.01
CA CYS A 38 -3.51 -1.38 -2.47
C CYS A 38 -3.83 -2.84 -2.81
N ASP A 39 -2.95 -3.52 -3.57
CA ASP A 39 -3.13 -4.92 -3.96
C ASP A 39 -3.11 -5.86 -2.74
N LYS A 40 -2.20 -5.60 -1.79
CA LYS A 40 -2.11 -6.36 -0.53
C LYS A 40 -3.36 -6.18 0.33
N LEU A 41 -3.79 -4.94 0.53
CA LEU A 41 -4.98 -4.64 1.35
C LEU A 41 -6.27 -5.16 0.69
N PHE A 42 -6.40 -5.05 -0.63
CA PHE A 42 -7.54 -5.62 -1.35
C PHE A 42 -7.63 -7.14 -1.13
N THR A 43 -6.50 -7.84 -1.28
CA THR A 43 -6.40 -9.30 -1.06
C THR A 43 -6.74 -9.70 0.38
N ALA A 44 -6.31 -8.90 1.36
CA ALA A 44 -6.53 -9.19 2.78
C ALA A 44 -7.95 -8.83 3.26
N ILE A 45 -8.51 -7.72 2.78
CA ILE A 45 -9.83 -7.22 3.20
C ILE A 45 -10.95 -8.04 2.57
N GLN A 46 -10.79 -8.48 1.32
CA GLN A 46 -11.79 -9.21 0.53
C GLN A 46 -13.18 -8.53 0.57
N PRO A 47 -13.31 -7.34 -0.03
CA PRO A 47 -14.56 -6.59 0.00
C PRO A 47 -15.74 -7.42 -0.58
N PRO A 48 -16.94 -7.37 0.04
CA PRO A 48 -18.03 -8.29 -0.28
C PRO A 48 -18.84 -7.92 -1.54
N ALA A 49 -18.62 -6.73 -2.10
CA ALA A 49 -19.38 -6.21 -3.23
C ALA A 49 -18.48 -5.30 -4.08
N PRO A 50 -18.82 -5.05 -5.36
CA PRO A 50 -18.05 -4.17 -6.21
C PRO A 50 -17.91 -2.77 -5.63
N GLY A 51 -16.76 -2.15 -5.85
CA GLY A 51 -16.45 -0.87 -5.24
C GLY A 51 -15.13 -0.29 -5.70
N THR A 52 -14.60 0.60 -4.87
CA THR A 52 -13.35 1.29 -5.14
C THR A 52 -12.50 1.31 -3.87
N LEU A 53 -11.22 0.95 -4.02
CA LEU A 53 -10.22 1.09 -2.96
C LEU A 53 -9.26 2.19 -3.38
N THR A 54 -9.09 3.18 -2.51
CA THR A 54 -8.10 4.24 -2.68
C THR A 54 -7.11 4.18 -1.54
N ILE A 55 -5.84 4.04 -1.86
CA ILE A 55 -4.74 4.17 -0.92
C ILE A 55 -4.10 5.54 -1.14
N LYS A 56 -3.97 6.31 -0.07
CA LYS A 56 -3.25 7.57 -0.05
C LYS A 56 -2.09 7.45 0.92
N LEU A 57 -0.88 7.75 0.45
CA LEU A 57 0.35 7.71 1.23
C LEU A 57 0.99 9.09 1.21
N TRP A 58 1.51 9.49 2.37
CA TRP A 58 2.26 10.72 2.56
C TRP A 58 3.71 10.34 2.85
N GLU A 59 4.63 10.86 2.05
CA GLU A 59 6.07 10.77 2.33
C GLU A 59 6.45 11.80 3.41
N ASN A 60 5.82 12.97 3.33
CA ASN A 60 5.96 14.09 4.26
C ASN A 60 4.72 14.99 4.17
N GLU A 61 4.79 16.18 4.76
CA GLU A 61 3.67 17.13 4.85
C GLU A 61 3.20 17.64 3.48
N ASP A 62 4.12 17.78 2.51
CA ASP A 62 3.85 18.37 1.19
C ASP A 62 3.83 17.33 0.05
N CYS A 63 4.43 16.16 0.26
CA CYS A 63 4.60 15.13 -0.76
C CYS A 63 3.74 13.91 -0.44
N TRP A 64 2.79 13.61 -1.33
CA TRP A 64 1.90 12.48 -1.21
C TRP A 64 1.56 11.90 -2.57
N THR A 65 1.13 10.65 -2.57
CA THR A 65 0.59 9.97 -3.75
C THR A 65 -0.69 9.23 -3.41
N SER A 66 -1.49 8.93 -4.42
CA SER A 66 -2.67 8.10 -4.27
C SER A 66 -2.79 7.11 -5.41
N TYR A 67 -3.09 5.86 -5.07
CA TYR A 67 -3.46 4.83 -6.02
C TYR A 67 -4.90 4.38 -5.80
N LYS A 68 -5.64 4.23 -6.89
CA LYS A 68 -7.06 3.87 -6.88
C LYS A 68 -7.28 2.67 -7.79
N GLN A 69 -8.00 1.67 -7.29
CA GLN A 69 -8.49 0.57 -8.09
C GLN A 69 -10.00 0.36 -7.90
N GLU A 70 -10.67 0.04 -8.99
CA GLU A 70 -12.04 -0.46 -9.01
C GLU A 70 -11.99 -2.00 -9.00
N TYR A 71 -12.93 -2.62 -8.28
CA TYR A 71 -13.01 -4.08 -8.11
C TYR A 71 -14.46 -4.56 -8.07
#